data_AF-A0A9E4BNS5-F1
#
_entry.id   AF-A0A9E4BNS5-F1
#
_cell.length_a   1.000
_cell.length_b   1.000
_cell.length_c   1.000
_cell.angle_alpha   90.00
_cell.angle_beta   90.00
_cell.angle_gamma   90.00
#
_symmetry.space_group_name_H-M   'P 1'
#
loop_
_entity.id
_entity.type
_entity.pdbx_description
1 polymer ?
#
loop_
_entity_poly.entity_id
_entity_poly.type
_entity_poly.pdbx_seq_one_letter_code
_entity_poly.pdbx_strand_id
1 'polypeptide(L)'
;MIEARGIDLVAAADDDPAKLADFKQRWDVSALYTDYREMVEKEQIDVVCLTTRPEPRAEITVGLAELGVKAIFATKPMCRTLAEADTMIDVCTKNNVILSMACHLNWYSYYTNARRLIADGTIGPLKTMICHSSSNLSNIQSHTLALLRLFAGAPAQWVVGLIDTDKQAQSNADIPGSGIIVYENGIRTILNSRSETMPFAWSLEFIGE
;
A
#
# COMPACT_ATOMS: atom_id res chain seq x y z
N MET A 1 -21.62 4.53 2.62
CA MET A 1 -21.07 5.78 2.08
C MET A 1 -19.57 5.66 1.94
N ILE A 2 -18.99 6.02 0.80
CA ILE A 2 -17.62 6.52 0.78
C ILE A 2 -17.76 7.99 1.15
N GLU A 3 -17.69 8.28 2.44
CA GLU A 3 -17.72 9.66 2.95
C GLU A 3 -16.42 9.95 3.66
N ALA A 4 -15.77 11.03 3.24
CA ALA A 4 -14.70 11.67 3.98
C ALA A 4 -15.10 13.13 4.18
N ARG A 5 -14.89 13.66 5.39
CA ARG A 5 -15.28 15.03 5.72
C ARG A 5 -14.58 16.01 4.77
N GLY A 6 -15.36 16.81 4.05
CA GLY A 6 -14.84 17.79 3.10
C GLY A 6 -14.41 17.21 1.75
N ILE A 7 -14.87 16.00 1.41
CA ILE A 7 -14.65 15.35 0.11
C ILE A 7 -16.01 14.95 -0.47
N ASP A 8 -16.26 15.35 -1.71
CA ASP A 8 -17.43 14.95 -2.48
C ASP A 8 -17.03 13.90 -3.53
N LEU A 9 -17.78 12.80 -3.59
CA LEU A 9 -17.61 11.80 -4.65
C LEU A 9 -18.38 12.26 -5.90
N VAL A 10 -17.67 12.94 -6.81
CA VAL A 10 -18.30 13.60 -7.96
C VAL A 10 -18.38 12.72 -9.23
N ALA A 11 -17.46 11.78 -9.40
CA ALA A 11 -17.37 10.96 -10.61
C ALA A 11 -16.68 9.60 -10.38
N ALA A 12 -16.84 8.69 -11.34
CA ALA A 12 -16.11 7.42 -11.37
C ALA A 12 -15.72 7.01 -12.80
N ALA A 13 -14.60 6.29 -12.91
CA ALA A 13 -14.15 5.70 -14.16
C ALA A 13 -13.77 4.22 -13.98
N ASP A 14 -14.21 3.38 -14.90
CA ASP A 14 -13.88 1.96 -15.00
C ASP A 14 -14.06 1.52 -16.46
N ASP A 15 -13.18 0.66 -16.98
CA ASP A 15 -13.23 0.16 -18.36
C ASP A 15 -14.38 -0.82 -18.60
N ASP A 16 -15.00 -1.32 -17.53
CA ASP A 16 -16.14 -2.23 -17.54
C ASP A 16 -17.45 -1.47 -17.25
N PRO A 17 -18.34 -1.31 -18.25
CA PRO A 17 -19.63 -0.66 -18.07
C PRO A 17 -20.52 -1.31 -17.01
N ALA A 18 -20.38 -2.62 -16.75
CA ALA A 18 -21.13 -3.29 -15.70
C ALA A 18 -20.69 -2.82 -14.31
N LYS A 19 -19.39 -2.57 -14.11
CA LYS A 19 -18.87 -2.01 -12.85
C LYS A 19 -19.31 -0.56 -12.67
N LEU A 20 -19.39 0.24 -13.73
CA LEU A 20 -19.95 1.60 -13.66
C LEU A 20 -21.43 1.60 -13.27
N ALA A 21 -22.23 0.71 -13.86
CA ALA A 21 -23.66 0.60 -13.54
C ALA A 21 -23.89 0.20 -12.07
N ASP A 22 -23.10 -0.76 -11.58
CA ASP A 22 -23.09 -1.17 -10.18
C ASP A 22 -22.62 -0.04 -9.25
N PHE A 23 -21.58 0.70 -9.62
CA PHE A 23 -21.09 1.86 -8.87
C PHE A 23 -22.17 2.94 -8.74
N LYS A 24 -22.87 3.25 -9.84
CA LYS A 24 -24.01 4.17 -9.84
C LYS A 24 -25.08 3.75 -8.84
N GLN A 25 -25.47 2.47 -8.86
CA GLN A 25 -26.51 1.96 -7.99
C GLN A 25 -26.13 2.07 -6.50
N ARG A 26 -24.84 1.87 -6.17
CA ARG A 26 -24.36 1.91 -4.78
C ARG A 26 -24.15 3.31 -4.24
N TRP A 27 -23.76 4.25 -5.10
CA TRP A 27 -23.23 5.55 -4.69
C TRP A 27 -23.99 6.77 -5.24
N ASP A 28 -25.00 6.55 -6.09
CA ASP A 28 -25.80 7.61 -6.71
C ASP A 28 -24.98 8.64 -7.51
N VAL A 29 -23.88 8.19 -8.12
CA VAL A 29 -23.00 9.01 -8.96
C VAL A 29 -23.41 8.86 -10.42
N SER A 30 -23.73 9.98 -11.08
CA SER A 30 -24.16 9.99 -12.48
C SER A 30 -23.05 10.31 -13.48
N ALA A 31 -21.98 10.97 -13.06
CA ALA A 31 -20.81 11.25 -13.90
C ALA A 31 -19.92 10.00 -13.96
N LEU A 32 -20.11 9.20 -15.01
CA LEU A 32 -19.48 7.90 -15.19
C LEU A 32 -18.77 7.87 -16.54
N TYR A 33 -17.55 7.36 -16.53
CA TYR A 33 -16.66 7.41 -17.68
C TYR A 33 -15.98 6.06 -17.91
N THR A 34 -15.81 5.68 -19.16
CA THR A 34 -15.00 4.50 -19.52
C THR A 34 -13.52 4.84 -19.70
N ASP A 35 -13.17 6.13 -19.69
CA ASP A 35 -11.80 6.64 -19.70
C ASP A 35 -11.60 7.63 -18.56
N TYR A 36 -10.59 7.39 -17.73
CA TYR A 36 -10.25 8.28 -16.61
C TYR A 36 -9.75 9.65 -17.09
N ARG A 37 -9.18 9.74 -18.30
CA ARG A 37 -8.69 11.00 -18.86
C ARG A 37 -9.86 11.94 -19.13
N GLU A 38 -10.90 11.43 -19.79
CA GLU A 38 -12.15 12.15 -20.04
C GLU A 38 -12.82 12.59 -18.73
N MET A 39 -12.84 11.71 -17.72
CA MET A 39 -13.36 12.03 -16.39
C MET A 39 -12.64 13.24 -15.77
N VAL A 40 -11.31 13.24 -15.77
CA VAL A 40 -10.53 14.31 -15.14
C VAL A 40 -10.69 15.64 -15.88
N GLU A 41 -10.70 15.62 -17.21
CA GLU A 41 -10.86 16.82 -18.04
C GLU A 41 -12.24 17.49 -17.82
N LYS A 42 -13.31 16.70 -17.75
CA LYS A 42 -14.68 17.21 -17.62
C LYS A 42 -15.05 17.63 -16.21
N GLU A 43 -14.62 16.88 -15.21
CA GLU A 43 -15.11 17.02 -13.83
C GLU A 43 -14.19 17.85 -12.93
N GLN A 44 -13.04 18.33 -13.44
CA GLN A 44 -12.10 19.17 -12.69
C GLN A 44 -11.68 18.54 -11.35
N ILE A 45 -11.30 17.26 -11.38
CA ILE A 45 -11.05 16.43 -10.20
C ILE A 45 -9.83 16.91 -9.41
N ASP A 46 -10.01 17.17 -8.11
CA ASP A 46 -8.89 17.50 -7.20
C ASP A 46 -8.06 16.27 -6.80
N VAL A 47 -8.74 15.17 -6.44
CA VAL A 47 -8.13 13.98 -5.85
C VAL A 47 -8.71 12.73 -6.51
N VAL A 48 -7.84 11.79 -6.90
CA VAL A 48 -8.26 10.51 -7.48
C VAL A 48 -7.95 9.35 -6.54
N CYS A 49 -8.97 8.55 -6.21
CA CYS A 49 -8.80 7.27 -5.55
C CYS A 49 -8.56 6.18 -6.60
N LEU A 50 -7.31 5.73 -6.75
CA LEU A 50 -6.90 4.81 -7.80
C LEU A 50 -6.92 3.35 -7.31
N THR A 51 -8.04 2.66 -7.59
CA THR A 51 -8.31 1.30 -7.10
C THR A 51 -8.19 0.21 -8.17
N THR A 52 -7.49 0.47 -9.27
CA THR A 52 -7.27 -0.51 -10.35
C THR A 52 -6.43 -1.69 -9.88
N ARG A 53 -6.33 -2.72 -10.72
CA ARG A 53 -5.33 -3.78 -10.56
C ARG A 53 -3.90 -3.22 -10.72
N PRO A 54 -2.85 -3.91 -10.24
CA PRO A 54 -1.48 -3.41 -10.32
C PRO A 54 -0.92 -3.21 -11.72
N GLU A 55 -1.38 -3.97 -12.71
CA GLU A 55 -0.88 -3.96 -14.07
C GLU A 55 -0.98 -2.58 -14.74
N PRO A 56 -2.15 -1.92 -14.82
CA PRO A 56 -2.27 -0.61 -15.46
C PRO A 56 -1.89 0.57 -14.54
N ARG A 57 -1.61 0.33 -13.26
CA ARG A 57 -1.62 1.42 -12.26
C ARG A 57 -0.53 2.46 -12.51
N ALA A 58 0.65 2.04 -12.94
CA ALA A 58 1.76 2.95 -13.22
C ALA A 58 1.40 3.90 -14.37
N GLU A 59 0.87 3.37 -15.47
CA GLU A 59 0.42 4.18 -16.61
C GLU A 59 -0.68 5.16 -16.22
N ILE A 60 -1.68 4.70 -15.45
CA ILE A 60 -2.77 5.56 -15.00
C ILE A 60 -2.25 6.66 -14.07
N THR A 61 -1.31 6.35 -13.19
CA THR A 61 -0.70 7.33 -12.29
C THR A 61 0.05 8.42 -13.06
N VAL A 62 0.80 8.04 -14.10
CA VAL A 62 1.48 8.98 -15.01
C VAL A 62 0.45 9.90 -15.67
N GLY A 63 -0.59 9.33 -16.31
CA GLY A 63 -1.59 10.13 -17.00
C GLY A 63 -2.37 11.06 -16.06
N LEU A 64 -2.73 10.59 -14.87
CA LEU A 64 -3.36 11.44 -13.85
C LEU A 64 -2.46 12.60 -13.43
N ALA A 65 -1.17 12.34 -13.20
CA ALA A 65 -0.22 13.37 -12.82
C ALA A 65 -0.01 14.42 -13.93
N GLU A 66 0.02 13.99 -15.19
CA GLU A 66 0.13 14.88 -16.36
C GLU A 66 -1.14 15.71 -16.61
N LEU A 67 -2.32 15.17 -16.26
CA LEU A 67 -3.59 15.89 -16.31
C LEU A 67 -3.77 16.91 -15.16
N GLY A 68 -2.84 16.96 -14.20
CA GLY A 68 -2.80 18.00 -13.18
C GLY A 68 -3.71 17.79 -11.98
N VAL A 69 -4.10 16.54 -11.66
CA VAL A 69 -4.78 16.26 -10.38
C VAL A 69 -3.87 16.60 -9.21
N LYS A 70 -4.41 17.07 -8.09
CA LYS A 70 -3.59 17.53 -6.95
C LYS A 70 -3.08 16.36 -6.10
N ALA A 71 -3.84 15.27 -6.01
CA ALA A 71 -3.44 14.09 -5.27
C ALA A 71 -3.99 12.79 -5.86
N ILE A 72 -3.22 11.73 -5.71
CA ILE A 72 -3.57 10.36 -6.07
C ILE A 72 -3.47 9.49 -4.82
N PHE A 73 -4.58 8.89 -4.42
CA PHE A 73 -4.65 7.90 -3.36
C PHE A 73 -4.83 6.50 -3.95
N ALA A 74 -3.74 5.77 -4.09
CA ALA A 74 -3.69 4.50 -4.81
C ALA A 74 -3.73 3.27 -3.89
N THR A 75 -4.29 2.16 -4.36
CA THR A 75 -4.26 0.88 -3.63
C THR A 75 -2.89 0.22 -3.71
N LYS A 76 -2.54 -0.54 -2.66
CA LYS A 76 -1.35 -1.41 -2.63
C LYS A 76 -1.61 -2.73 -3.38
N PRO A 77 -0.55 -3.44 -3.82
CA PRO A 77 0.84 -2.99 -3.93
C PRO A 77 0.96 -1.84 -4.94
N MET A 78 1.96 -0.97 -4.81
CA MET A 78 2.08 0.25 -5.64
C MET A 78 2.02 -0.02 -7.14
N CYS A 79 2.83 -0.97 -7.60
CA CYS A 79 2.98 -1.41 -8.99
C CYS A 79 3.65 -2.80 -8.98
N ARG A 80 4.10 -3.29 -10.14
CA ARG A 80 4.67 -4.64 -10.28
C ARG A 80 6.19 -4.65 -10.24
N THR A 81 6.83 -3.53 -10.55
CA THR A 81 8.29 -3.43 -10.64
C THR A 81 8.82 -2.17 -9.97
N LEU A 82 10.08 -2.20 -9.55
CA LEU A 82 10.73 -1.01 -8.99
C LEU A 82 10.84 0.13 -10.02
N ALA A 83 11.11 -0.19 -11.29
CA ALA A 83 11.16 0.82 -12.35
C ALA A 83 9.81 1.54 -12.56
N GLU A 84 8.69 0.81 -12.46
CA GLU A 84 7.36 1.42 -12.44
C GLU A 84 7.16 2.31 -11.21
N ALA A 85 7.65 1.87 -10.03
CA ALA A 85 7.55 2.66 -8.81
C ALA A 85 8.32 3.98 -8.93
N ASP A 86 9.56 3.92 -9.43
CA ASP A 86 10.40 5.10 -9.67
C ASP A 86 9.71 6.05 -10.65
N THR A 87 9.18 5.52 -11.76
CA THR A 87 8.43 6.31 -12.74
C THR A 87 7.22 7.04 -12.12
N MET A 88 6.44 6.33 -11.29
CA MET A 88 5.28 6.91 -10.59
C MET A 88 5.71 8.01 -9.60
N ILE A 89 6.80 7.81 -8.86
CA ILE A 89 7.31 8.79 -7.89
C ILE A 89 7.83 10.03 -8.62
N ASP A 90 8.63 9.84 -9.67
CA ASP A 90 9.26 10.91 -10.42
C ASP A 90 8.23 11.80 -11.12
N VAL A 91 7.23 11.20 -11.78
CA VAL A 91 6.19 11.96 -12.49
C VAL A 91 5.31 12.75 -11.52
N CYS A 92 4.92 12.15 -10.39
CA CYS A 92 4.13 12.85 -9.37
C CYS A 92 4.94 13.99 -8.76
N THR A 93 6.23 13.76 -8.45
CA THR A 93 7.13 14.78 -7.92
C THR A 93 7.29 15.94 -8.91
N LYS A 94 7.54 15.65 -10.18
CA LYS A 94 7.71 16.65 -11.25
C LYS A 94 6.47 17.53 -11.43
N ASN A 95 5.27 16.96 -11.29
CA ASN A 95 4.00 17.66 -11.48
C ASN A 95 3.39 18.20 -10.16
N ASN A 96 4.12 18.13 -9.05
CA ASN A 96 3.65 18.53 -7.71
C ASN A 96 2.35 17.82 -7.27
N VAL A 97 2.21 16.54 -7.63
CA VAL A 97 1.07 15.70 -7.27
C VAL A 97 1.41 14.86 -6.05
N ILE A 98 0.56 14.90 -5.03
CA ILE A 98 0.72 14.05 -3.85
C ILE A 98 0.37 12.61 -4.21
N LEU A 99 1.34 11.71 -4.15
CA LEU A 99 1.11 10.27 -4.30
C LEU A 99 1.07 9.60 -2.92
N SER A 100 -0.06 9.00 -2.57
CA SER A 100 -0.23 8.26 -1.32
C SER A 100 -0.72 6.84 -1.59
N MET A 101 -0.13 5.88 -0.91
CA MET A 101 -0.53 4.47 -0.99
C MET A 101 -1.44 4.10 0.17
N ALA A 102 -2.50 3.33 -0.09
CA ALA A 102 -3.49 2.87 0.88
C ALA A 102 -2.96 1.75 1.81
N CYS A 103 -1.81 1.96 2.45
CA CYS A 103 -1.24 1.08 3.47
C CYS A 103 -1.90 1.34 4.83
N HIS A 104 -3.20 1.04 4.92
CA HIS A 104 -4.07 1.54 5.98
C HIS A 104 -3.72 1.12 7.41
N LEU A 105 -2.96 0.03 7.60
CA LEU A 105 -2.47 -0.37 8.92
C LEU A 105 -1.70 0.79 9.60
N ASN A 106 -1.03 1.65 8.85
CA ASN A 106 -0.30 2.79 9.39
C ASN A 106 -1.18 3.77 10.19
N TRP A 107 -2.50 3.76 9.95
CA TRP A 107 -3.46 4.67 10.57
C TRP A 107 -4.33 4.01 11.64
N TYR A 108 -4.20 2.70 11.88
CA TYR A 108 -4.97 2.03 12.91
C TYR A 108 -4.57 2.49 14.31
N SER A 109 -5.57 2.73 15.15
CA SER A 109 -5.40 3.32 16.49
C SER A 109 -4.45 2.51 17.38
N TYR A 110 -4.48 1.18 17.27
CA TYR A 110 -3.59 0.32 18.04
C TYR A 110 -2.11 0.45 17.64
N TYR A 111 -1.77 0.60 16.35
CA TYR A 111 -0.37 0.84 15.97
C TYR A 111 0.07 2.27 16.22
N THR A 112 -0.80 3.25 16.00
CA THR A 112 -0.48 4.65 16.33
C THR A 112 -0.27 4.82 17.84
N ASN A 113 -1.07 4.15 18.67
CA ASN A 113 -0.84 4.06 20.13
C ASN A 113 0.46 3.31 20.48
N ALA A 114 0.74 2.16 19.84
CA ALA A 114 1.99 1.45 20.07
C ALA A 114 3.22 2.30 19.73
N ARG A 115 3.19 3.04 18.60
CA ARG A 115 4.25 3.99 18.24
C ARG A 115 4.43 5.06 19.31
N ARG A 116 3.34 5.61 19.84
CA ARG A 116 3.39 6.60 20.93
C ARG A 116 4.05 5.99 22.19
N LEU A 117 3.61 4.81 22.62
CA LEU A 117 4.19 4.14 23.80
C LEU A 117 5.68 3.85 23.65
N ILE A 118 6.12 3.42 22.46
CA ILE A 118 7.53 3.20 22.15
C ILE A 118 8.30 4.54 22.19
N ALA A 119 7.75 5.60 21.58
CA ALA A 119 8.35 6.93 21.60
C ALA A 119 8.44 7.52 23.02
N ASP A 120 7.47 7.22 23.88
CA ASP A 120 7.44 7.59 25.30
C ASP A 120 8.43 6.77 26.15
N GLY A 121 9.14 5.79 25.56
CA GLY A 121 10.16 4.99 26.23
C GLY A 121 9.63 3.79 27.01
N THR A 122 8.39 3.36 26.78
CA THR A 122 7.74 2.25 27.53
C THR A 122 8.56 0.95 27.51
N ILE A 123 9.29 0.71 26.42
CA ILE A 123 10.17 -0.46 26.25
C ILE A 123 11.64 -0.06 26.05
N GLY A 124 12.02 1.18 26.38
CA GLY A 124 13.30 1.73 25.92
C GLY A 124 13.40 1.85 24.39
N PRO A 125 14.62 2.02 23.83
CA PRO A 125 14.81 2.11 22.39
C PRO A 125 14.42 0.80 21.68
N LEU A 126 13.54 0.88 20.69
CA LEU A 126 13.16 -0.27 19.85
C LEU A 126 14.40 -0.90 19.19
N LYS A 127 14.57 -2.23 19.34
CA LYS A 127 15.69 -2.99 18.73
C LYS A 127 15.21 -3.97 17.68
N THR A 128 14.14 -4.72 17.98
CA THR A 128 13.65 -5.80 17.12
C THR A 128 12.14 -5.76 16.99
N MET A 129 11.64 -6.06 15.80
CA MET A 129 10.25 -6.37 15.53
C MET A 129 10.11 -7.81 15.04
N ILE A 130 9.10 -8.52 15.51
CA ILE A 130 8.80 -9.88 15.02
C ILE A 130 7.37 -9.88 14.52
N CYS A 131 7.18 -10.21 13.24
CA CYS A 131 5.87 -10.34 12.64
C CYS A 131 5.60 -11.81 12.29
N HIS A 132 4.48 -12.34 12.75
CA HIS A 132 3.95 -13.61 12.30
C HIS A 132 2.72 -13.37 11.43
N SER A 133 2.69 -13.95 10.23
CA SER A 133 1.57 -13.78 9.31
C SER A 133 1.58 -14.85 8.24
N SER A 134 0.47 -15.56 8.01
CA SER A 134 0.37 -16.56 6.93
C SER A 134 0.02 -15.97 5.55
N SER A 135 0.30 -14.68 5.32
CA SER A 135 -0.16 -13.96 4.13
C SER A 135 0.91 -13.80 3.05
N ASN A 136 0.45 -13.67 1.80
CA ASN A 136 1.31 -13.50 0.63
C ASN A 136 2.10 -12.18 0.61
N LEU A 137 3.29 -12.21 0.00
CA LEU A 137 4.28 -11.13 0.06
C LEU A 137 3.81 -9.83 -0.61
N SER A 138 3.29 -9.90 -1.82
CA SER A 138 2.95 -8.70 -2.60
C SER A 138 1.63 -8.10 -2.16
N ASN A 139 0.56 -8.90 -2.14
CA ASN A 139 -0.77 -8.40 -1.87
C ASN A 139 -0.92 -8.00 -0.39
N ILE A 140 -0.69 -8.89 0.57
CA ILE A 140 -0.95 -8.57 1.98
C ILE A 140 0.28 -8.01 2.69
N GLN A 141 1.48 -8.59 2.52
CA GLN A 141 2.66 -8.10 3.25
C GLN A 141 3.11 -6.71 2.81
N SER A 142 2.66 -6.16 1.68
CA SER A 142 2.88 -4.74 1.38
C SER A 142 2.32 -3.80 2.47
N HIS A 143 1.21 -4.17 3.13
CA HIS A 143 0.75 -3.47 4.33
C HIS A 143 1.72 -3.62 5.50
N THR A 144 2.13 -4.87 5.78
CA THR A 144 3.04 -5.19 6.89
C THR A 144 4.39 -4.50 6.73
N LEU A 145 5.00 -4.56 5.55
CA LEU A 145 6.30 -3.96 5.25
C LEU A 145 6.25 -2.43 5.37
N ALA A 146 5.16 -1.80 4.92
CA ALA A 146 4.94 -0.37 5.12
C ALA A 146 4.84 0.00 6.61
N LEU A 147 4.13 -0.82 7.40
CA LEU A 147 3.99 -0.64 8.84
C LEU A 147 5.33 -0.80 9.56
N LEU A 148 6.06 -1.88 9.26
CA LEU A 148 7.38 -2.14 9.83
C LEU A 148 8.37 -1.01 9.52
N ARG A 149 8.35 -0.49 8.28
CA ARG A 149 9.15 0.66 7.88
C ARG A 149 8.79 1.94 8.66
N LEU A 150 7.51 2.12 8.99
CA LEU A 150 7.03 3.23 9.81
C LEU A 150 7.52 3.16 11.26
N PHE A 151 7.52 1.96 11.87
CA PHE A 151 8.06 1.75 13.22
C PHE A 151 9.59 1.84 13.25
N ALA A 152 10.27 1.27 12.25
CA ALA A 152 11.72 1.34 12.14
C ALA A 152 12.22 2.78 11.98
N GLY A 153 11.47 3.65 11.30
CA GLY A 153 11.86 5.05 11.09
C GLY A 153 13.05 5.26 10.15
N ALA A 154 13.74 4.20 9.71
CA ALA A 154 14.85 4.23 8.77
C ALA A 154 14.63 3.28 7.58
N PRO A 155 15.23 3.53 6.40
CA PRO A 155 15.13 2.62 5.26
C PRO A 155 15.84 1.30 5.54
N ALA A 156 15.47 0.27 4.78
CA ALA A 156 16.13 -1.02 4.85
C ALA A 156 17.56 -0.88 4.31
N GLN A 157 18.54 -1.33 5.08
CA GLN A 157 19.94 -1.42 4.66
C GLN A 157 20.18 -2.70 3.86
N TRP A 158 19.65 -3.83 4.33
CA TRP A 158 19.69 -5.11 3.61
C TRP A 158 18.56 -6.04 4.07
N VAL A 159 18.26 -7.04 3.23
CA VAL A 159 17.26 -8.06 3.49
C VAL A 159 17.79 -9.45 3.15
N VAL A 160 17.30 -10.47 3.86
CA VAL A 160 17.44 -11.88 3.47
C VAL A 160 16.06 -12.53 3.52
N GLY A 161 15.72 -13.30 2.48
CA GLY A 161 14.43 -13.97 2.34
C GLY A 161 14.59 -15.49 2.29
N LEU A 162 13.57 -16.18 2.77
CA LEU A 162 13.44 -17.64 2.79
C LEU A 162 12.07 -18.00 2.22
N ILE A 163 12.07 -18.94 1.27
CA ILE A 163 10.88 -19.55 0.70
C ILE A 163 10.85 -21.02 1.14
N ASP A 164 9.68 -21.56 1.45
CA ASP A 164 9.55 -22.90 2.05
C ASP A 164 9.98 -24.02 1.07
N THR A 165 9.82 -23.84 -0.25
CA THR A 165 10.11 -24.88 -1.25
C THR A 165 10.66 -24.35 -2.58
N ASP A 166 11.47 -25.17 -3.28
CA ASP A 166 11.97 -24.86 -4.63
C ASP A 166 10.84 -24.63 -5.65
N LYS A 167 9.74 -25.40 -5.53
CA LYS A 167 8.56 -25.25 -6.40
C LYS A 167 7.95 -23.87 -6.26
N GLN A 168 7.84 -23.35 -5.05
CA GLN A 168 7.36 -21.99 -4.80
C GLN A 168 8.34 -20.95 -5.34
N ALA A 169 9.65 -21.15 -5.10
CA ALA A 169 10.70 -20.25 -5.56
C ALA A 169 10.77 -20.12 -7.10
N GLN A 170 10.36 -21.15 -7.84
CA GLN A 170 10.29 -21.15 -9.30
C GLN A 170 8.97 -20.59 -9.85
N SER A 171 8.00 -20.26 -9.00
CA SER A 171 6.68 -19.77 -9.42
C SER A 171 6.61 -18.25 -9.51
N ASN A 172 5.76 -17.72 -10.40
CA ASN A 172 5.40 -16.30 -10.44
C ASN A 172 4.18 -15.98 -9.56
N ALA A 173 3.75 -16.91 -8.69
CA ALA A 173 2.60 -16.71 -7.83
C ALA A 173 2.97 -15.79 -6.65
N ASP A 174 2.00 -15.04 -6.15
CA ASP A 174 2.15 -14.30 -4.91
C ASP A 174 2.07 -15.26 -3.72
N ILE A 175 3.24 -15.65 -3.20
CA ILE A 175 3.42 -16.66 -2.16
C ILE A 175 3.79 -16.03 -0.80
N PRO A 176 3.55 -16.73 0.33
CA PRO A 176 4.14 -16.39 1.61
C PRO A 176 5.68 -16.48 1.56
N GLY A 177 6.35 -15.69 2.39
CA GLY A 177 7.81 -15.76 2.53
C GLY A 177 8.29 -15.17 3.85
N SER A 178 9.30 -15.82 4.43
CA SER A 178 9.92 -15.38 5.68
C SER A 178 11.22 -14.65 5.42
N GLY A 179 11.71 -13.85 6.37
CA GLY A 179 12.97 -13.16 6.19
C GLY A 179 13.36 -12.23 7.33
N ILE A 180 14.54 -11.63 7.18
CA ILE A 180 15.06 -10.60 8.07
C ILE A 180 15.28 -9.33 7.26
N ILE A 181 14.85 -8.20 7.83
CA ILE A 181 15.13 -6.86 7.33
C ILE A 181 15.99 -6.17 8.39
N VAL A 182 17.12 -5.59 7.99
CA VAL A 182 17.92 -4.73 8.85
C VAL A 182 17.86 -3.31 8.30
N TYR A 183 17.49 -2.37 9.16
CA TYR A 183 17.36 -0.96 8.80
C TYR A 183 18.66 -0.19 9.11
N GLU A 184 18.85 0.97 8.46
CA GLU A 184 20.08 1.77 8.61
C GLU A 184 20.37 2.22 10.05
N ASN A 185 19.35 2.33 10.89
CA ASN A 185 19.50 2.67 12.32
C ASN A 185 19.74 1.44 13.22
N GLY A 186 19.99 0.26 12.65
CA GLY A 186 20.29 -0.97 13.36
C GLY A 186 19.09 -1.75 13.88
N ILE A 187 17.87 -1.20 13.76
CA ILE A 187 16.62 -1.95 14.06
C ILE A 187 16.53 -3.15 13.12
N ARG A 188 15.98 -4.26 13.62
CA ARG A 188 15.77 -5.48 12.84
C ARG A 188 14.31 -5.90 12.84
N THR A 189 13.84 -6.42 11.72
CA THR A 189 12.56 -7.12 11.65
C THR A 189 12.77 -8.56 11.25
N ILE A 190 12.08 -9.47 11.94
CA ILE A 190 11.90 -10.85 11.49
C ILE A 190 10.45 -10.98 11.00
N LEU A 191 10.29 -11.25 9.70
CA LEU A 191 9.00 -11.60 9.13
C LEU A 191 8.92 -13.12 9.03
N ASN A 192 8.01 -13.74 9.77
CA ASN A 192 7.76 -15.16 9.75
C ASN A 192 6.41 -15.43 9.07
N SER A 193 6.49 -15.73 7.78
CA SER A 193 5.35 -16.09 6.96
C SER A 193 5.54 -17.51 6.44
N ARG A 194 4.80 -18.45 7.03
CA ARG A 194 4.81 -19.86 6.64
C ARG A 194 3.45 -20.27 6.13
N SER A 195 3.47 -21.07 5.07
CA SER A 195 2.28 -21.62 4.42
C SER A 195 1.41 -22.50 5.34
N GLU A 196 2.00 -23.13 6.36
CA GLU A 196 1.33 -24.12 7.23
C GLU A 196 0.79 -23.55 8.56
N THR A 197 0.99 -22.27 8.85
CA THR A 197 0.53 -21.69 10.13
C THR A 197 -0.96 -21.34 10.11
N MET A 198 -1.62 -21.55 11.25
CA MET A 198 -3.06 -21.36 11.50
C MET A 198 -3.72 -20.27 10.61
N PRO A 199 -4.86 -20.55 9.98
CA PRO A 199 -5.58 -19.53 9.23
C PRO A 199 -5.90 -18.35 10.15
N PHE A 200 -5.50 -17.13 9.73
CA PHE A 200 -5.78 -15.84 10.37
C PHE A 200 -4.98 -15.45 11.64
N ALA A 201 -3.81 -16.04 11.90
CA ALA A 201 -2.89 -15.49 12.89
C ALA A 201 -2.01 -14.39 12.27
N TRP A 202 -2.28 -13.13 12.62
CA TRP A 202 -1.38 -12.00 12.39
C TRP A 202 -0.96 -11.41 13.74
N SER A 203 0.33 -11.37 14.03
CA SER A 203 0.88 -10.74 15.23
C SER A 203 2.11 -9.91 14.89
N LEU A 204 2.31 -8.85 15.69
CA LEU A 204 3.48 -7.98 15.62
C LEU A 204 3.96 -7.69 17.04
N GLU A 205 5.19 -8.06 17.31
CA GLU A 205 5.86 -7.89 18.59
C GLU A 205 6.95 -6.82 18.48
N PHE A 206 7.08 -6.01 19.54
CA PHE A 206 8.09 -4.95 19.64
C PHE A 206 9.00 -5.25 20.83
N ILE A 207 10.29 -5.39 20.56
CA ILE A 207 11.32 -5.71 21.56
C ILE A 207 12.25 -4.52 21.65
N GLY A 208 12.27 -3.89 22.83
CA GLY A 208 13.17 -2.80 23.15
C GLY A 208 14.29 -3.22 24.11
N GLU A 209 14.84 -2.26 24.85
CA GLU A 209 15.99 -2.43 25.75
C GLU A 209 15.60 -2.80 27.18
#